data_AF-A0A7T2GLR1-F1
#
_entry.id   AF-A0A7T2GLR1-F1
#
_cell.length_a   1.000
_cell.length_b   1.000
_cell.length_c   1.000
_cell.angle_alpha   90.00
_cell.angle_beta   90.00
_cell.angle_gamma   90.00
#
_symmetry.space_group_name_H-M   'P 1'
#
loop_
_entity.id
_entity.type
_entity.pdbx_description
1 polymer ?
#
loop_
_entity_poly.entity_id
_entity_poly.type
_entity_poly.pdbx_seq_one_letter_code
_entity_poly.pdbx_strand_id
1 'polypeptide(L)' 'MANAHISALQAKHADLDARIETEEHRPLPDMTLVSQLKKQKLKVKEEINGLH' A
#
# COMPACT_ATOMS: atom_id res chain seq x y z
N MET A 1 14.30 18.51 -1.70
CA MET A 1 13.72 17.58 -2.70
C MET A 1 13.43 16.18 -2.14
N ALA A 2 14.11 15.71 -1.08
CA ALA A 2 13.84 14.41 -0.44
C ALA A 2 12.38 14.24 0.06
N ASN A 3 11.73 15.31 0.54
CA ASN A 3 10.34 15.24 1.03
C ASN A 3 9.34 14.83 -0.05
N ALA A 4 9.52 15.23 -1.32
CA ALA A 4 8.57 14.88 -2.38
C ALA A 4 8.53 13.38 -2.66
N HIS A 5 9.69 12.70 -2.54
CA HIS A 5 9.78 11.26 -2.71
C HIS A 5 9.07 10.51 -1.58
N ILE A 6 9.30 10.91 -0.33
CA ILE A 6 8.64 10.33 0.84
C ILE A 6 7.12 10.56 0.77
N SER A 7 6.67 11.77 0.41
CA SER A 7 5.24 12.07 0.24
C SER A 7 4.59 11.22 -0.85
N ALA A 8 5.29 10.96 -1.96
CA ALA A 8 4.79 10.08 -3.02
C ALA A 8 4.66 8.62 -2.54
N LEU A 9 5.64 8.12 -1.77
CA LEU A 9 5.58 6.78 -1.17
C LEU A 9 4.45 6.67 -0.14
N GLN A 10 4.26 7.68 0.69
CA GLN A 10 3.15 7.75 1.65
C GLN A 10 1.79 7.77 0.96
N ALA A 11 1.63 8.55 -0.12
CA ALA A 11 0.41 8.57 -0.91
C ALA A 11 0.12 7.19 -1.54
N LYS A 12 1.15 6.53 -2.07
CA LYS A 12 1.02 5.16 -2.62
C LYS A 12 0.64 4.15 -1.55
N HIS A 13 1.21 4.25 -0.35
CA HIS A 13 0.84 3.41 0.79
C HIS A 13 -0.63 3.59 1.17
N ALA A 14 -1.11 4.83 1.24
CA ALA A 14 -2.51 5.13 1.56
C ALA A 14 -3.49 4.61 0.49
N ASP A 15 -3.15 4.73 -0.80
CA ASP A 15 -3.97 4.18 -1.89
C ASP A 15 -4.04 2.63 -1.83
N LEU A 16 -2.92 1.97 -1.55
CA LEU A 16 -2.91 0.51 -1.37
C LEU A 16 -3.78 0.07 -0.19
N ASP A 17 -3.79 0.83 0.90
CA ASP A 17 -4.67 0.57 2.05
C ASP A 17 -6.15 0.72 1.71
N ALA A 18 -6.53 1.81 1.05
CA ALA A 18 -7.91 2.02 0.63
C ALA A 18 -8.40 0.91 -0.31
N ARG A 19 -7.54 0.41 -1.20
CA ARG A 19 -7.87 -0.71 -2.10
C ARG A 19 -8.03 -2.03 -1.35
N ILE A 20 -7.18 -2.31 -0.36
CA ILE A 20 -7.30 -3.51 0.48
C ILE A 20 -8.63 -3.47 1.24
N GLU A 21 -8.92 -2.35 1.90
CA GLU A 21 -10.15 -2.17 2.67
C GLU A 21 -11.38 -2.32 1.77
N THR A 22 -11.37 -1.68 0.60
CA THR A 22 -12.46 -1.80 -0.39
C THR A 22 -12.68 -3.24 -0.81
N GLU A 23 -11.62 -4.00 -1.05
CA GLU A 23 -11.73 -5.41 -1.48
C GLU A 23 -12.16 -6.32 -0.33
N GLU A 24 -11.66 -6.10 0.89
CA GLU A 24 -12.06 -6.85 2.09
C GLU A 24 -13.52 -6.62 2.49
N HIS A 25 -14.08 -5.44 2.21
CA HIS A 25 -15.49 -5.14 2.44
C HIS A 25 -16.44 -5.72 1.38
N ARG A 26 -15.93 -6.29 0.29
CA ARG A 26 -16.80 -6.89 -0.72
C ARG A 26 -17.44 -8.18 -0.19
N PRO A 27 -18.69 -8.50 -0.60
CA PRO A 27 -19.35 -9.75 -0.23
C PRO A 27 -18.58 -11.01 -0.65
N LEU A 28 -17.78 -10.90 -1.71
CA LEU A 28 -16.89 -11.94 -2.24
C LEU A 28 -15.51 -11.30 -2.48
N PRO A 29 -14.65 -11.22 -1.45
CA PRO A 29 -13.34 -10.61 -1.57
C PRO A 29 -12.41 -11.49 -2.43
N ASP A 30 -11.69 -10.89 -3.37
CA ASP A 30 -10.59 -11.57 -4.05
C ASP A 30 -9.37 -11.63 -3.12
N MET A 31 -9.24 -12.76 -2.42
CA MET A 31 -8.13 -13.02 -1.49
C MET A 31 -6.75 -13.00 -2.17
N THR A 32 -6.68 -13.31 -3.47
CA THR A 32 -5.43 -13.25 -4.24
C THR A 32 -5.03 -11.80 -4.46
N LEU A 33 -5.98 -10.96 -4.87
CA LEU A 33 -5.79 -9.52 -5.02
C LEU A 33 -5.41 -8.87 -3.68
N VAL A 34 -6.15 -9.18 -2.60
CA VAL A 34 -5.84 -8.67 -1.25
C VAL A 34 -4.41 -9.05 -0.82
N SER A 35 -3.99 -10.29 -1.05
CA SER A 35 -2.62 -10.73 -0.75
C SER A 35 -1.56 -9.98 -1.56
N GLN A 36 -1.82 -9.76 -2.85
CA GLN A 36 -0.93 -8.98 -3.72
C GLN A 36 -0.83 -7.52 -3.27
N LEU A 37 -1.96 -6.88 -2.94
CA LEU A 37 -2.00 -5.51 -2.45
C LEU A 37 -1.25 -5.37 -1.11
N LYS A 38 -1.44 -6.32 -0.17
CA LYS A 38 -0.70 -6.35 1.11
C LYS A 38 0.80 -6.50 0.90
N LYS A 39 1.25 -7.33 -0.05
CA LYS A 39 2.67 -7.45 -0.41
C LYS A 39 3.22 -6.15 -1.01
N GLN A 40 2.46 -5.48 -1.87
CA GLN A 40 2.87 -4.18 -2.41
C GLN A 40 2.96 -3.11 -1.31
N LYS A 41 2.00 -3.09 -0.39
CA LYS A 41 2.01 -2.19 0.77
C LYS A 41 3.25 -2.41 1.64
N LEU A 42 3.61 -3.67 1.90
CA LEU A 42 4.80 -4.02 2.67
C LEU A 42 6.07 -3.47 2.00
N LYS A 43 6.23 -3.66 0.69
CA LYS A 43 7.38 -3.11 -0.05
C LYS A 43 7.48 -1.59 0.04
N VAL A 44 6.36 -0.88 -0.14
CA VAL A 44 6.34 0.59 -0.01
C VAL A 44 6.69 1.03 1.41
N LYS A 45 6.21 0.31 2.43
CA LYS A 45 6.58 0.56 3.83
C LYS A 45 8.07 0.33 4.08
N GLU A 46 8.65 -0.73 3.51
CA GLU A 46 10.08 -1.02 3.57
C GLU A 46 10.91 0.06 2.85
N GLU A 47 10.46 0.55 1.70
CA GLU A 47 11.11 1.67 0.99
C GLU A 47 11.09 2.95 1.84
N ILE A 48 9.96 3.28 2.47
CA ILE A 48 9.85 4.44 3.38
C ILE A 48 10.78 4.28 4.58
N ASN A 49 10.85 3.09 5.17
CA ASN A 49 11.67 2.82 6.35
C ASN A 49 13.16 2.67 6.03
N GLY A 50 13.51 2.18 4.83
CA GLY A 50 14.88 2.04 4.35
C GLY A 50 15.48 3.34 3.81
N LEU A 51 14.66 4.38 3.66
CA LEU A 51 15.07 5.76 3.33
C LEU A 51 15.53 6.56 4.58
N HIS A 52 15.65 5.93 5.76
CA HIS A 52 16.19 6.53 6.97
C HIS A 52 17.72 6.47 7.04
#